data_AF-A0A5N5D2L4-F1
#
_entry.id   AF-A0A5N5D2L4-F1
#
_cell.length_a   1.000
_cell.length_b   1.000
_cell.length_c   1.000
_cell.angle_alpha   90.00
_cell.angle_beta   90.00
_cell.angle_gamma   90.00
#
_symmetry.space_group_name_H-M   'P 1'
#
loop_
_entity.id
_entity.type
_entity.pdbx_description
1 polymer ?
#
loop_
_entity_poly.entity_id
_entity_poly.type
_entity_poly.pdbx_seq_one_letter_code
_entity_poly.pdbx_strand_id
1 'polypeptide(L)'
;MNMDTSPINFLPSPENDFPFPFAEECPDDVFQPFWTPPAHWQLPELHIHHNVNTSRVENQIWVRLTLTPLPEGATKLHLQRNTIGRPKLLAKDEHRVKSPDTLELHTFLVRGSAMKDKDTRIRALEEASRRIREPHRQETHALPTEAGGEVRICDRCMFRERKRASRKIRVDKGQESWAEDEEDRVVVFNDSEYMRWEQPSSLGAAEGAMQVELRMRIACYCRHHKEQVGFWYSTGTSVRVLPEMLSAAAVSSSPSPITKATRLLSA
;
A
#
# COMPACT_ATOMS: atom_id res chain seq x y z
N MET A 1 67.32 27.60 -33.50
CA MET A 1 67.50 26.20 -33.09
C MET A 1 67.69 26.17 -31.58
N ASN A 2 67.02 25.21 -30.95
CA ASN A 2 67.21 24.68 -29.60
C ASN A 2 66.67 25.50 -28.41
N MET A 3 65.75 24.82 -27.71
CA MET A 3 65.08 25.20 -26.48
C MET A 3 65.95 24.85 -25.27
N ASP A 4 65.85 25.68 -24.23
CA ASP A 4 66.59 25.58 -22.98
C ASP A 4 66.18 24.36 -22.14
N THR A 5 67.21 23.64 -21.70
CA THR A 5 67.19 22.56 -20.71
C THR A 5 67.96 22.99 -19.47
N SER A 6 67.38 22.84 -18.29
CA SER A 6 68.11 22.62 -17.03
C SER A 6 67.33 21.62 -16.16
N PRO A 7 67.90 20.46 -15.83
CA PRO A 7 67.26 19.45 -14.99
C PRO A 7 67.65 19.61 -13.51
N ILE A 8 66.71 19.43 -12.59
CA ILE A 8 66.97 19.29 -11.16
C ILE A 8 66.96 17.79 -10.83
N ASN A 9 68.16 17.24 -10.60
CA ASN A 9 68.40 15.95 -9.98
C ASN A 9 68.65 16.15 -8.48
N PHE A 10 67.95 15.42 -7.63
CA PHE A 10 68.45 15.08 -6.30
C PHE A 10 68.40 13.55 -6.14
N LEU A 11 69.59 12.98 -6.11
CA LEU A 11 69.91 11.60 -5.74
C LEU A 11 69.91 11.44 -4.20
N PRO A 12 69.84 10.20 -3.69
CA PRO A 12 69.53 9.85 -2.31
C PRO A 12 70.78 9.59 -1.45
N SER A 13 70.58 9.45 -0.13
CA SER A 13 71.53 8.79 0.78
C SER A 13 70.83 8.32 2.06
N PRO A 14 71.37 7.30 2.75
CA PRO A 14 70.61 6.06 2.95
C PRO A 14 70.63 5.55 4.41
N GLU A 15 69.96 4.41 4.60
CA GLU A 15 70.17 3.38 5.66
C GLU A 15 69.73 3.72 7.10
N ASN A 16 68.59 3.15 7.52
CA ASN A 16 68.58 2.32 8.72
C ASN A 16 67.34 1.41 8.78
N ASP A 17 67.64 0.16 9.12
CA ASP A 17 66.80 -1.01 9.25
C ASP A 17 65.78 -0.95 10.40
N PHE A 18 64.71 -1.73 10.22
CA PHE A 18 63.66 -2.07 11.18
C PHE A 18 64.21 -2.71 12.49
N PRO A 19 63.48 -2.62 13.63
CA PRO A 19 62.49 -3.65 13.91
C PRO A 19 61.17 -3.13 14.51
N PHE A 20 60.10 -3.83 14.15
CA PHE A 20 58.79 -3.81 14.79
C PHE A 20 58.86 -3.87 16.33
N PRO A 21 58.11 -3.01 17.03
CA PRO A 21 57.48 -3.38 18.28
C PRO A 21 56.03 -3.75 18.00
N PHE A 22 55.75 -5.05 18.12
CA PHE A 22 54.44 -5.58 18.45
C PHE A 22 54.15 -5.15 19.90
N ALA A 23 53.18 -4.26 20.11
CA ALA A 23 52.50 -4.00 21.38
C ALA A 23 51.25 -3.16 21.02
N GLU A 24 50.12 -3.82 20.80
CA GLU A 24 49.03 -3.93 21.78
C GLU A 24 48.28 -2.60 21.96
N GLU A 25 46.98 -2.67 21.67
CA GLU A 25 45.93 -1.64 21.89
C GLU A 25 45.75 -0.57 20.80
N CYS A 26 45.34 -0.99 19.60
CA CYS A 26 44.39 -0.17 18.82
C CYS A 26 42.97 -0.63 19.21
N PRO A 27 42.11 0.22 19.79
CA PRO A 27 40.72 -0.15 20.04
C PRO A 27 40.04 -0.43 18.71
N ASP A 28 39.42 -1.61 18.59
CA ASP A 28 38.73 -2.15 17.40
C ASP A 28 37.54 -1.31 16.89
N ASP A 29 37.34 -0.08 17.40
CA ASP A 29 36.08 0.66 17.29
C ASP A 29 36.08 1.83 16.29
N VAL A 30 36.98 1.85 15.29
CA VAL A 30 36.90 2.86 14.22
C VAL A 30 37.18 2.28 12.84
N PHE A 31 36.43 1.25 12.47
CA PHE A 31 36.12 1.01 11.05
C PHE A 31 34.68 0.51 10.91
N GLN A 32 33.72 1.32 11.39
CA GLN A 32 32.33 1.15 10.96
C GLN A 32 32.27 1.55 9.48
N PRO A 33 31.84 0.66 8.56
CA PRO A 33 31.60 1.08 7.19
C PRO A 33 30.57 2.22 7.24
N PHE A 34 30.83 3.32 6.54
CA PHE A 34 29.93 4.47 6.37
C PHE A 34 28.50 4.11 5.87
N TRP A 35 28.25 2.83 5.58
CA TRP A 35 26.99 2.26 5.13
C TRP A 35 26.33 1.33 6.16
N THR A 36 26.55 1.47 7.46
CA THR A 36 25.66 0.83 8.45
C THR A 36 24.35 1.63 8.53
N PRO A 37 23.21 1.13 8.00
CA PRO A 37 21.95 1.83 8.16
C PRO A 37 21.59 1.87 9.66
N PRO A 38 21.18 3.03 10.21
CA PRO A 38 20.85 3.13 11.63
C PRO A 38 19.82 2.08 12.07
N ALA A 39 19.98 1.54 13.28
CA ALA A 39 19.20 0.44 13.84
C ALA A 39 17.69 0.72 14.09
N HIS A 40 17.15 1.85 13.59
CA HIS A 40 15.77 2.30 13.88
C HIS A 40 14.96 2.67 12.63
N TRP A 41 15.34 2.25 11.42
CA TRP A 41 14.41 2.26 10.28
C TRP A 41 13.31 1.22 10.50
N GLN A 42 12.41 1.49 11.44
CA GLN A 42 11.19 0.71 11.61
C GLN A 42 10.40 0.86 10.32
N LEU A 43 10.24 -0.25 9.61
CA LEU A 43 9.41 -0.27 8.41
C LEU A 43 8.01 0.18 8.81
N PRO A 44 7.41 1.14 8.08
CA PRO A 44 6.04 1.56 8.35
C PRO A 44 5.11 0.35 8.33
N GLU A 45 4.38 0.15 9.41
CA GLU A 45 3.40 -0.92 9.52
C GLU A 45 1.99 -0.34 9.41
N LEU A 46 1.22 -0.85 8.44
CA LEU A 46 -0.17 -0.45 8.24
C LEU A 46 -1.08 -1.44 8.96
N HIS A 47 -1.70 -0.97 10.04
CA HIS A 47 -2.76 -1.68 10.74
C HIS A 47 -4.13 -1.27 10.24
N ILE A 48 -4.97 -2.26 9.96
CA ILE A 48 -6.32 -2.07 9.46
C ILE A 48 -7.31 -2.55 10.52
N HIS A 49 -8.03 -1.60 11.11
CA HIS A 49 -9.15 -1.90 12.01
C HIS A 49 -10.47 -1.74 11.26
N HIS A 50 -11.43 -2.62 11.51
CA HIS A 50 -12.76 -2.49 10.93
C HIS A 50 -13.83 -2.79 11.98
N ASN A 51 -14.98 -2.13 11.85
CA ASN A 51 -16.05 -2.20 12.84
C ASN A 51 -16.91 -3.47 12.78
N VAL A 52 -16.74 -4.32 11.76
CA VAL A 52 -17.62 -5.47 11.51
C VAL A 52 -16.85 -6.76 11.28
N ASN A 53 -17.11 -7.78 12.10
CA ASN A 53 -16.65 -9.15 11.84
C ASN A 53 -17.42 -9.82 10.68
N THR A 54 -18.57 -9.25 10.30
CA THR A 54 -19.34 -9.67 9.12
C THR A 54 -19.81 -8.45 8.34
N SER A 55 -19.21 -8.18 7.17
CA SER A 55 -19.78 -7.18 6.28
C SER A 55 -20.92 -7.81 5.50
N ARG A 56 -22.17 -7.40 5.76
CA ARG A 56 -23.20 -7.56 4.73
C ARG A 56 -22.75 -6.74 3.53
N VAL A 57 -22.83 -7.33 2.35
CA VAL A 57 -22.55 -6.58 1.14
C VAL A 57 -23.47 -5.36 1.13
N GLU A 58 -22.96 -4.22 0.66
CA GLU A 58 -23.68 -2.93 0.56
C GLU A 58 -23.80 -2.11 1.83
N ASN A 59 -23.53 -2.68 3.00
CA ASN A 59 -23.41 -1.90 4.22
C ASN A 59 -22.07 -1.13 4.20
N GLN A 60 -22.12 0.09 4.73
CA GLN A 60 -20.92 0.89 4.94
C GLN A 60 -20.09 0.24 6.05
N ILE A 61 -18.88 -0.19 5.70
CA ILE A 61 -17.84 -0.68 6.60
C ILE A 61 -17.01 0.53 7.03
N TRP A 62 -16.86 0.73 8.33
CA TRP A 62 -15.96 1.73 8.87
C TRP A 62 -14.60 1.07 9.04
N VAL A 63 -13.61 1.60 8.35
CA VAL A 63 -12.23 1.13 8.35
C VAL A 63 -11.36 2.23 8.93
N ARG A 64 -10.62 1.93 9.98
CA ARG A 64 -9.61 2.83 10.52
C ARG A 64 -8.24 2.28 10.13
N LEU A 65 -7.52 3.05 9.35
CA LEU A 65 -6.14 2.77 8.97
C LEU A 65 -5.23 3.48 9.95
N THR A 66 -4.28 2.75 10.53
CA THR A 66 -3.25 3.30 11.41
C THR A 66 -1.89 2.91 10.85
N LEU A 67 -1.04 3.90 10.58
CA LEU A 67 0.30 3.71 10.04
C LEU A 67 1.33 4.12 11.10
N THR A 68 2.25 3.20 11.43
CA THR A 68 3.21 3.39 12.51
C THR A 68 4.62 2.92 12.09
N PRO A 69 5.64 3.79 12.12
CA PRO A 69 5.52 5.26 12.10
C PRO A 69 5.00 5.75 10.74
N LEU A 70 4.42 6.95 10.70
CA LEU A 70 4.12 7.62 9.43
C LEU A 70 5.43 8.00 8.72
N PRO A 71 5.63 7.66 7.44
CA PRO A 71 6.83 8.04 6.69
C PRO A 71 7.06 9.55 6.72
N GLU A 72 8.33 9.97 6.80
CA GLU A 72 8.69 11.39 6.82
C GLU A 72 8.15 12.11 5.57
N GLY A 73 7.57 13.30 5.80
CA GLY A 73 6.99 14.12 4.75
C GLY A 73 5.58 13.71 4.31
N ALA A 74 5.09 12.50 4.64
CA ALA A 74 3.73 12.11 4.34
C ALA A 74 2.73 12.89 5.21
N THR A 75 1.76 13.56 4.58
CA THR A 75 0.69 14.29 5.28
C THR A 75 -0.71 13.91 4.79
N LYS A 76 -0.80 13.36 3.57
CA LYS A 76 -2.06 12.99 2.93
C LYS A 76 -2.11 11.52 2.57
N LEU A 77 -3.32 10.99 2.54
CA LEU A 77 -3.67 9.71 1.93
C LEU A 77 -4.48 10.00 0.66
N HIS A 78 -4.11 9.35 -0.43
CA HIS A 78 -4.82 9.36 -1.70
C HIS A 78 -5.49 8.01 -1.93
N LEU A 79 -6.77 8.05 -2.23
CA LEU A 79 -7.58 6.91 -2.63
C LEU A 79 -7.66 6.87 -4.15
N GLN A 80 -7.47 5.70 -4.77
CA GLN A 80 -7.53 5.58 -6.22
C GLN A 80 -8.91 6.00 -6.77
N ARG A 81 -8.91 6.71 -7.90
CA ARG A 81 -10.12 7.29 -8.52
C ARG A 81 -11.25 6.28 -8.73
N ASN A 82 -10.90 5.10 -9.24
CA ASN A 82 -11.83 4.00 -9.48
C ASN A 82 -12.56 3.51 -8.22
N THR A 83 -11.98 3.75 -7.02
CA THR A 83 -12.60 3.41 -5.74
C THR A 83 -13.55 4.50 -5.20
N ILE A 84 -13.59 5.70 -5.76
CA ILE A 84 -14.40 6.80 -5.18
C ILE A 84 -15.86 6.76 -5.65
N GLY A 85 -16.79 6.56 -4.73
CA GLY A 85 -18.19 6.25 -5.03
C GLY A 85 -19.05 7.40 -5.58
N ARG A 86 -18.58 8.66 -5.53
CA ARG A 86 -19.35 9.82 -6.02
C ARG A 86 -18.43 10.83 -6.71
N PRO A 87 -18.81 11.38 -7.87
CA PRO A 87 -18.01 12.39 -8.56
C PRO A 87 -17.66 13.62 -7.71
N LYS A 88 -18.57 14.05 -6.81
CA LYS A 88 -18.32 15.19 -5.90
C LYS A 88 -17.22 14.97 -4.86
N LEU A 89 -16.79 13.71 -4.68
CA LEU A 89 -15.72 13.34 -3.75
C LEU A 89 -14.37 13.21 -4.47
N LEU A 90 -14.38 13.23 -5.82
CA LEU A 90 -13.16 13.29 -6.61
C LEU A 90 -12.51 14.65 -6.46
N ALA A 91 -11.19 14.66 -6.42
CA ALA A 91 -10.41 15.87 -6.46
C ALA A 91 -10.52 16.53 -7.84
N LYS A 92 -10.54 17.87 -7.82
CA LYS A 92 -10.37 18.69 -9.01
C LYS A 92 -9.03 18.36 -9.67
N ASP A 93 -8.95 18.50 -10.99
CA ASP A 93 -7.75 18.15 -11.76
C ASP A 93 -6.49 18.91 -11.26
N GLU A 94 -6.65 20.16 -10.83
CA GLU A 94 -5.59 20.99 -10.23
C GLU A 94 -4.96 20.38 -8.96
N HIS A 95 -5.73 19.63 -8.18
CA HIS A 95 -5.27 18.98 -6.95
C HIS A 95 -4.79 17.55 -7.16
N ARG A 96 -4.83 17.03 -8.41
CA ARG A 96 -4.42 15.66 -8.73
C ARG A 96 -2.91 15.51 -8.92
N VAL A 97 -2.14 16.58 -8.76
CA VAL A 97 -0.68 16.54 -8.89
C VAL A 97 -0.12 15.55 -7.86
N LYS A 98 0.59 14.53 -8.34
CA LYS A 98 1.29 13.58 -7.47
C LYS A 98 2.34 14.34 -6.68
N SER A 99 2.11 14.46 -5.39
CA SER A 99 2.97 15.22 -4.48
C SER A 99 3.73 14.26 -3.56
N PRO A 100 4.97 14.60 -3.17
CA PRO A 100 5.79 13.72 -2.33
C PRO A 100 5.22 13.56 -0.91
N ASP A 101 4.30 14.44 -0.49
CA ASP A 101 3.61 14.38 0.80
C ASP A 101 2.37 13.48 0.80
N THR A 102 2.11 12.73 -0.27
CA THR A 102 0.89 11.92 -0.43
C THR A 102 1.20 10.44 -0.56
N LEU A 103 0.55 9.62 0.27
CA LEU A 103 0.57 8.16 0.20
C LEU A 103 -0.56 7.64 -0.68
N GLU A 104 -0.26 6.76 -1.63
CA GLU A 104 -1.28 6.14 -2.51
C GLU A 104 -1.77 4.83 -1.87
N LEU A 105 -3.06 4.75 -1.54
CA LEU A 105 -3.70 3.54 -1.02
C LEU A 105 -4.21 2.68 -2.18
N HIS A 106 -3.60 1.51 -2.35
CA HIS A 106 -4.08 0.48 -3.24
C HIS A 106 -4.90 -0.55 -2.47
N THR A 107 -6.02 -0.97 -3.05
CA THR A 107 -6.90 -1.97 -2.44
C THR A 107 -7.14 -3.12 -3.40
N PHE A 108 -6.94 -4.34 -2.91
CA PHE A 108 -7.18 -5.56 -3.68
C PHE A 108 -8.21 -6.41 -2.95
N LEU A 109 -9.23 -6.87 -3.68
CA LEU A 109 -10.23 -7.78 -3.14
C LEU A 109 -9.85 -9.20 -3.52
N VAL A 110 -9.86 -10.12 -2.57
CA VAL A 110 -9.52 -11.53 -2.76
C VAL A 110 -10.57 -12.43 -2.11
N ARG A 111 -10.56 -13.70 -2.50
CA ARG A 111 -11.50 -14.69 -1.97
C ARG A 111 -11.05 -15.19 -0.59
N GLY A 112 -11.97 -15.19 0.37
CA GLY A 112 -11.65 -15.58 1.75
C GLY A 112 -11.29 -17.06 1.87
N SER A 113 -11.82 -17.92 1.01
CA SER A 113 -11.42 -19.34 0.95
C SER A 113 -9.96 -19.51 0.54
N ALA A 114 -9.51 -18.76 -0.48
CA ALA A 114 -8.13 -18.78 -0.95
C ALA A 114 -7.15 -18.27 0.11
N MET A 115 -7.54 -17.28 0.91
CA MET A 115 -6.66 -16.67 1.92
C MET A 115 -6.50 -17.47 3.22
N LYS A 116 -7.26 -18.57 3.39
CA LYS A 116 -7.06 -19.51 4.52
C LYS A 116 -5.76 -20.28 4.39
N ASP A 117 -5.38 -20.60 3.17
CA ASP A 117 -4.14 -21.30 2.88
C ASP A 117 -2.96 -20.31 2.92
N LYS A 118 -1.89 -20.70 3.61
CA LYS A 118 -0.74 -19.80 3.86
C LYS A 118 0.00 -19.48 2.56
N ASP A 119 0.20 -20.48 1.71
CA ASP A 119 0.96 -20.32 0.47
C ASP A 119 0.18 -19.46 -0.53
N THR A 120 -1.12 -19.72 -0.64
CA THR A 120 -2.04 -18.93 -1.46
C THR A 120 -2.11 -17.47 -0.96
N ARG A 121 -2.13 -17.25 0.36
CA ARG A 121 -2.08 -15.91 0.95
C ARG A 121 -0.79 -15.16 0.61
N ILE A 122 0.37 -15.82 0.70
CA ILE A 122 1.65 -15.21 0.35
C ILE A 122 1.66 -14.80 -1.13
N ARG A 123 1.24 -15.69 -2.02
CA ARG A 123 1.13 -15.41 -3.47
C ARG A 123 0.20 -14.24 -3.77
N ALA A 124 -0.94 -14.16 -3.08
CA ALA A 124 -1.87 -13.04 -3.23
C ALA A 124 -1.24 -11.69 -2.83
N LEU A 125 -0.45 -11.67 -1.76
CA LEU A 125 0.25 -10.47 -1.29
C LEU A 125 1.40 -10.07 -2.22
N GLU A 126 2.15 -11.04 -2.74
CA GLU A 126 3.20 -10.82 -3.75
C GLU A 126 2.61 -10.25 -5.04
N GLU A 127 1.48 -10.80 -5.49
CA GLU A 127 0.79 -10.32 -6.67
C GLU A 127 0.25 -8.89 -6.51
N ALA A 128 -0.35 -8.59 -5.35
CA ALA A 128 -0.78 -7.24 -5.02
C ALA A 128 0.42 -6.27 -5.02
N SER A 129 1.54 -6.67 -4.40
CA SER A 129 2.77 -5.86 -4.37
C SER A 129 3.35 -5.63 -5.77
N ARG A 130 3.28 -6.65 -6.63
CA ARG A 130 3.70 -6.56 -8.04
C ARG A 130 2.84 -5.56 -8.81
N ARG A 131 1.51 -5.62 -8.66
CA ARG A 131 0.58 -4.67 -9.32
C ARG A 131 0.81 -3.22 -8.90
N ILE A 132 1.15 -2.99 -7.63
CA ILE A 132 1.50 -1.65 -7.13
C ILE A 132 2.76 -1.13 -7.84
N ARG A 133 3.79 -1.96 -7.97
CA ARG A 133 5.08 -1.59 -8.58
C ARG A 133 4.99 -1.44 -10.10
N GLU A 134 4.21 -2.30 -10.76
CA GLU A 134 4.15 -2.43 -12.21
C GLU A 134 2.70 -2.25 -12.75
N PRO A 135 2.08 -1.07 -12.60
CA PRO A 135 0.67 -0.87 -12.94
C PRO A 135 0.32 -0.99 -14.43
N HIS A 136 1.30 -0.88 -15.33
CA HIS A 136 1.11 -0.91 -16.80
C HIS A 136 1.42 -2.29 -17.41
N ARG A 137 1.80 -3.29 -16.60
CA ARG A 137 2.13 -4.61 -17.12
C ARG A 137 0.86 -5.34 -17.50
N GLN A 138 0.76 -5.75 -18.77
CA GLN A 138 -0.40 -6.51 -19.27
C GLN A 138 -0.58 -7.81 -18.48
N GLU A 139 -1.84 -8.09 -18.10
CA GLU A 139 -2.27 -9.24 -17.30
C GLU A 139 -2.26 -10.56 -18.10
N THR A 140 -1.17 -10.90 -18.78
CA THR A 140 -1.09 -12.13 -19.58
C THR A 140 -1.19 -13.40 -18.73
N HIS A 141 -0.93 -13.30 -17.42
CA HIS A 141 -1.01 -14.40 -16.46
C HIS A 141 -1.56 -13.94 -15.10
N ALA A 142 -2.76 -13.36 -15.07
CA ALA A 142 -3.43 -13.09 -13.79
C ALA A 142 -3.66 -14.41 -13.02
N LEU A 143 -3.34 -14.42 -11.72
CA LEU A 143 -3.63 -15.57 -10.87
C LEU A 143 -5.14 -15.83 -10.86
N PRO A 144 -5.59 -17.10 -10.95
CA PRO A 144 -6.99 -17.44 -10.74
C PRO A 144 -7.45 -16.99 -9.34
N THR A 145 -8.69 -16.51 -9.22
CA THR A 145 -9.28 -16.16 -7.91
C THR A 145 -9.29 -17.35 -6.94
N GLU A 146 -9.50 -18.56 -7.49
CA GLU A 146 -8.81 -19.83 -7.16
C GLU A 146 -7.72 -19.75 -6.09
N ALA A 147 -6.58 -19.29 -6.58
CA ALA A 147 -5.27 -19.36 -5.98
C ALA A 147 -4.80 -17.98 -5.51
N GLY A 148 -5.73 -17.17 -4.96
CA GLY A 148 -5.39 -15.88 -4.37
C GLY A 148 -5.38 -14.71 -5.36
N GLY A 149 -5.86 -14.93 -6.58
CA GLY A 149 -6.05 -13.85 -7.55
C GLY A 149 -7.11 -12.82 -7.13
N GLU A 150 -6.96 -11.61 -7.68
CA GLU A 150 -7.87 -10.50 -7.44
C GLU A 150 -9.28 -10.77 -7.99
N VAL A 151 -10.28 -10.43 -7.19
CA VAL A 151 -11.69 -10.50 -7.51
C VAL A 151 -12.11 -9.20 -8.18
N ARG A 152 -12.45 -9.28 -9.47
CA ARG A 152 -13.12 -8.20 -10.21
C ARG A 152 -14.64 -8.23 -9.96
N ILE A 153 -15.30 -7.10 -10.16
CA ILE A 153 -16.77 -7.02 -10.07
C ILE A 153 -17.42 -7.82 -11.23
N CYS A 154 -18.48 -8.57 -10.95
CA CYS A 154 -19.19 -9.31 -12.00
C CYS A 154 -20.26 -8.45 -12.69
N ASP A 155 -20.65 -8.80 -13.92
CA ASP A 155 -21.62 -8.07 -14.75
C ASP A 155 -22.93 -7.74 -14.03
N ARG A 156 -23.44 -8.70 -13.26
CA ARG A 156 -24.67 -8.52 -12.49
C ARG A 156 -24.51 -7.45 -11.41
N CYS A 157 -23.34 -7.39 -10.78
CA CYS A 157 -23.03 -6.40 -9.75
C CYS A 157 -22.67 -5.04 -10.36
N MET A 158 -22.00 -5.00 -11.51
CA MET A 158 -21.79 -3.79 -12.30
C MET A 158 -23.12 -3.12 -12.63
N PHE A 159 -24.02 -3.84 -13.31
CA PHE A 159 -25.34 -3.30 -13.68
C PHE A 159 -26.12 -2.75 -12.46
N ARG A 160 -26.01 -3.43 -11.31
CA ARG A 160 -26.62 -2.96 -10.06
C ARG A 160 -25.98 -1.67 -9.56
N GLU A 161 -24.66 -1.55 -9.61
CA GLU A 161 -23.96 -0.33 -9.25
C GLU A 161 -24.26 0.81 -10.24
N ARG A 162 -24.32 0.54 -11.56
CA ARG A 162 -24.76 1.53 -12.56
C ARG A 162 -26.12 2.12 -12.23
N LYS A 163 -27.08 1.24 -11.91
CA LYS A 163 -28.43 1.64 -11.50
C LYS A 163 -28.44 2.40 -10.16
N ARG A 164 -27.46 2.21 -9.29
CA ARG A 164 -27.31 2.98 -8.05
C ARG A 164 -26.71 4.34 -8.30
N ALA A 165 -25.71 4.41 -9.16
CA ALA A 165 -25.04 5.65 -9.55
C ALA A 165 -26.02 6.57 -10.28
N SER A 166 -26.83 6.05 -11.21
CA SER A 166 -27.81 6.83 -11.96
C SER A 166 -28.89 7.49 -11.09
N ARG A 167 -29.20 6.93 -9.90
CA ARG A 167 -30.10 7.56 -8.93
C ARG A 167 -29.47 8.76 -8.20
N LYS A 168 -28.14 8.82 -8.15
CA LYS A 168 -27.37 9.79 -7.34
C LYS A 168 -26.69 10.86 -8.17
N ILE A 169 -26.39 10.59 -9.44
CA ILE A 169 -25.68 11.49 -10.36
C ILE A 169 -26.72 12.30 -11.13
N ARG A 170 -26.58 13.64 -11.12
CA ARG A 170 -27.30 14.51 -12.08
C ARG A 170 -26.63 14.34 -13.45
N VAL A 171 -27.44 14.20 -14.49
CA VAL A 171 -27.12 13.60 -15.80
C VAL A 171 -25.94 14.25 -16.53
N ASP A 172 -25.54 15.47 -16.16
CA ASP A 172 -24.94 16.37 -17.15
C ASP A 172 -23.40 16.36 -17.20
N LYS A 173 -22.68 15.88 -16.15
CA LYS A 173 -21.19 15.90 -16.12
C LYS A 173 -20.49 14.74 -15.38
N GLY A 174 -21.18 13.99 -14.53
CA GLY A 174 -20.54 12.98 -13.66
C GLY A 174 -20.69 11.52 -14.13
N GLN A 175 -21.55 11.27 -15.12
CA GLN A 175 -21.92 9.90 -15.52
C GLN A 175 -20.83 9.24 -16.38
N GLU A 176 -20.15 10.01 -17.23
CA GLU A 176 -19.09 9.53 -18.12
C GLU A 176 -17.88 9.01 -17.34
N SER A 177 -17.36 9.81 -16.40
CA SER A 177 -16.27 9.40 -15.50
C SER A 177 -16.59 8.19 -14.60
N TRP A 178 -17.87 7.89 -14.40
CA TRP A 178 -18.27 6.74 -13.59
C TRP A 178 -18.29 5.45 -14.41
N ALA A 179 -18.60 5.56 -15.72
CA ALA A 179 -18.66 4.44 -16.65
C ALA A 179 -17.26 3.92 -17.02
N GLU A 180 -16.26 4.80 -17.10
CA GLU A 180 -14.87 4.44 -17.42
C GLU A 180 -14.27 3.46 -16.39
N ASP A 181 -14.54 3.68 -15.11
CA ASP A 181 -13.96 2.91 -14.01
C ASP A 181 -14.88 1.80 -13.48
N GLU A 182 -15.98 1.45 -14.17
CA GLU A 182 -17.00 0.54 -13.62
C GLU A 182 -16.46 -0.88 -13.36
N GLU A 183 -15.56 -1.36 -14.22
CA GLU A 183 -14.98 -2.72 -14.17
C GLU A 183 -13.98 -2.91 -13.02
N ASP A 184 -13.38 -1.82 -12.55
CA ASP A 184 -12.40 -1.85 -11.44
C ASP A 184 -13.00 -1.45 -10.09
N ARG A 185 -14.26 -1.01 -10.07
CA ARG A 185 -14.97 -0.47 -8.90
C ARG A 185 -15.54 -1.57 -8.01
N VAL A 186 -14.71 -2.54 -7.62
CA VAL A 186 -15.13 -3.63 -6.73
C VAL A 186 -15.15 -3.19 -5.26
N VAL A 187 -14.24 -2.30 -4.86
CA VAL A 187 -14.22 -1.60 -3.56
C VAL A 187 -14.60 -0.14 -3.79
N VAL A 188 -15.47 0.40 -2.93
CA VAL A 188 -15.94 1.77 -3.04
C VAL A 188 -15.83 2.52 -1.72
N PHE A 189 -15.11 3.64 -1.71
CA PHE A 189 -15.06 4.58 -0.60
C PHE A 189 -16.11 5.69 -0.76
N ASN A 190 -16.66 6.15 0.37
CA ASN A 190 -17.60 7.27 0.44
C ASN A 190 -16.95 8.47 1.15
N ASP A 191 -15.66 8.66 0.93
CA ASP A 191 -14.86 9.77 1.45
C ASP A 191 -14.17 10.51 0.30
N SER A 192 -13.56 11.65 0.61
CA SER A 192 -12.83 12.43 -0.39
C SER A 192 -11.63 11.65 -0.91
N GLU A 193 -11.30 11.86 -2.19
CA GLU A 193 -10.15 11.24 -2.85
C GLU A 193 -8.82 11.50 -2.11
N TYR A 194 -8.69 12.67 -1.48
CA TYR A 194 -7.57 13.01 -0.62
C TYR A 194 -8.07 13.19 0.81
N MET A 195 -7.32 12.63 1.75
CA MET A 195 -7.57 12.73 3.19
C MET A 195 -6.28 13.11 3.90
N ARG A 196 -6.41 13.71 5.09
CA ARG A 196 -5.26 14.07 5.92
C ARG A 196 -5.08 13.01 7.01
N TRP A 197 -3.83 12.68 7.31
CA TRP A 197 -3.49 11.84 8.46
C TRP A 197 -3.71 12.63 9.76
N GLU A 198 -4.30 11.99 10.75
CA GLU A 198 -4.61 12.58 12.04
C GLU A 198 -3.94 11.80 13.18
N GLN A 199 -3.68 12.45 14.31
CA GLN A 199 -3.15 11.77 15.48
C GLN A 199 -4.21 10.82 16.08
N PRO A 200 -3.81 9.63 16.56
CA PRO A 200 -4.71 8.74 17.28
C PRO A 200 -5.28 9.40 18.53
N SER A 201 -6.60 9.31 18.70
CA SER A 201 -7.31 9.93 19.83
C SER A 201 -7.10 9.19 21.17
N SER A 202 -6.56 7.97 21.15
CA SER A 202 -6.32 7.16 22.34
C SER A 202 -4.99 7.51 23.01
N LEU A 203 -5.05 7.89 24.30
CA LEU A 203 -3.89 7.98 25.20
C LEU A 203 -3.17 6.62 25.22
N GLY A 204 -1.96 6.56 24.66
CA GLY A 204 -1.16 5.33 24.55
C GLY A 204 -0.92 4.81 23.12
N ALA A 205 -1.23 5.61 22.09
CA ALA A 205 -0.80 5.29 20.73
C ALA A 205 0.74 5.30 20.63
N ALA A 206 1.29 4.38 19.83
CA ALA A 206 2.71 4.31 19.56
C ALA A 206 3.22 5.66 19.01
N GLU A 207 4.43 6.04 19.40
CA GLU A 207 5.05 7.28 18.96
C GLU A 207 5.19 7.29 17.43
N GLY A 208 4.77 8.37 16.78
CA GLY A 208 4.74 8.48 15.31
C GLY A 208 3.58 7.75 14.62
N ALA A 209 2.65 7.14 15.36
CA ALA A 209 1.43 6.55 14.78
C ALA A 209 0.47 7.63 14.29
N MET A 210 -0.06 7.45 13.09
CA MET A 210 -1.05 8.35 12.49
C MET A 210 -2.21 7.53 11.92
N GLN A 211 -3.43 8.08 11.98
CA GLN A 211 -4.64 7.36 11.60
C GLN A 211 -5.53 8.15 10.63
N VAL A 212 -6.37 7.42 9.92
CA VAL A 212 -7.48 7.96 9.12
C VAL A 212 -8.65 7.00 9.16
N GLU A 213 -9.87 7.55 9.21
CA GLU A 213 -11.11 6.77 9.23
C GLU A 213 -11.82 6.89 7.88
N LEU A 214 -12.12 5.73 7.28
CA LEU A 214 -12.69 5.57 5.96
C LEU A 214 -14.01 4.81 6.04
N ARG A 215 -14.92 5.18 5.16
CA ARG A 215 -16.19 4.52 4.91
C ARG A 215 -16.04 3.77 3.58
N MET A 216 -15.92 2.46 3.68
CA MET A 216 -15.77 1.52 2.56
C MET A 216 -17.05 0.71 2.33
N ARG A 217 -17.30 0.28 1.09
CA ARG A 217 -18.28 -0.78 0.75
C ARG A 217 -17.70 -1.68 -0.33
N ILE A 218 -18.01 -2.97 -0.27
CA ILE A 218 -17.70 -3.91 -1.35
C ILE A 218 -18.91 -3.96 -2.29
N ALA A 219 -18.69 -3.76 -3.58
CA ALA A 219 -19.75 -3.69 -4.59
C ALA A 219 -20.21 -5.08 -5.08
N CYS A 220 -19.30 -6.05 -5.12
CA CYS A 220 -19.59 -7.39 -5.61
C CYS A 220 -20.09 -8.34 -4.52
N TYR A 221 -20.98 -9.26 -4.88
CA TYR A 221 -21.47 -10.30 -3.96
C TYR A 221 -20.59 -11.55 -4.02
N CYS A 222 -20.10 -12.01 -2.87
CA CYS A 222 -19.32 -13.25 -2.77
C CYS A 222 -20.03 -14.48 -3.34
N ARG A 223 -21.36 -14.55 -3.21
CA ARG A 223 -22.17 -15.65 -3.77
C ARG A 223 -22.07 -15.79 -5.30
N HIS A 224 -21.84 -14.69 -6.03
CA HIS A 224 -21.67 -14.76 -7.48
C HIS A 224 -20.33 -15.36 -7.89
N HIS A 225 -19.35 -15.34 -6.98
CA HIS A 225 -18.03 -15.97 -7.16
C HIS A 225 -17.97 -17.35 -6.48
N LYS A 226 -19.13 -17.95 -6.18
CA LYS A 226 -19.27 -19.25 -5.50
C LYS A 226 -18.54 -19.31 -4.14
N GLU A 227 -18.23 -18.16 -3.56
CA GLU A 227 -17.47 -18.04 -2.33
C GLU A 227 -18.42 -18.17 -1.12
N GLN A 228 -18.04 -19.03 -0.18
CA GLN A 228 -18.83 -19.40 1.00
C GLN A 228 -18.33 -18.73 2.29
N VAL A 229 -17.04 -18.40 2.33
CA VAL A 229 -16.30 -17.75 3.42
C VAL A 229 -16.38 -16.22 3.34
N GLY A 230 -16.87 -15.68 2.22
CA GLY A 230 -16.87 -14.24 1.96
C GLY A 230 -15.56 -13.74 1.36
N PHE A 231 -15.43 -12.43 1.22
CA PHE A 231 -14.25 -11.80 0.64
C PHE A 231 -13.31 -11.26 1.71
N TRP A 232 -12.02 -11.25 1.41
CA TRP A 232 -11.01 -10.54 2.20
C TRP A 232 -10.49 -9.39 1.35
N TYR A 233 -10.06 -8.31 1.98
CA TYR A 233 -9.43 -7.19 1.30
C TYR A 233 -8.03 -7.01 1.87
N SER A 234 -7.04 -6.86 0.99
CA SER A 234 -5.71 -6.39 1.35
C SER A 234 -5.57 -4.96 0.87
N THR A 235 -4.95 -4.11 1.70
CA THR A 235 -4.63 -2.74 1.29
C THR A 235 -3.13 -2.57 1.39
N GLY A 236 -2.50 -2.09 0.33
CA GLY A 236 -1.09 -1.70 0.35
C GLY A 236 -0.99 -0.19 0.20
N THR A 237 -0.06 0.43 0.92
CA THR A 237 0.33 1.82 0.64
C THR A 237 1.62 1.80 -0.18
N SER A 238 1.69 2.66 -1.18
CA SER A 238 2.95 2.98 -1.84
C SER A 238 3.32 4.43 -1.59
N VAL A 239 4.54 4.65 -1.13
CA VAL A 239 5.13 5.98 -1.11
C VAL A 239 5.83 6.17 -2.45
N ARG A 240 5.33 7.06 -3.30
CA ARG A 240 6.09 7.51 -4.48
C ARG A 240 6.97 8.69 -4.05
N VAL A 241 7.93 8.45 -3.16
CA VAL A 241 9.04 9.40 -2.96
C VAL A 241 9.92 9.32 -4.20
N LEU A 242 10.53 10.45 -4.59
CA LEU A 242 11.67 10.47 -5.50
C LEU A 242 12.71 9.37 -5.11
N PRO A 243 13.54 8.89 -6.05
CA PRO A 243 13.97 7.49 -6.20
C PRO A 243 14.69 6.77 -5.05
N GLU A 244 14.88 7.38 -3.88
CA GLU A 244 15.72 6.81 -2.82
C GLU A 244 14.96 6.12 -1.68
N MET A 245 13.62 6.19 -1.60
CA MET A 245 12.87 5.65 -0.45
C MET A 245 11.57 4.92 -0.84
N LEU A 246 11.65 3.92 -1.73
CA LEU A 246 10.54 3.00 -1.98
C LEU A 246 10.40 2.00 -0.81
N SER A 247 9.71 2.36 0.26
CA SER A 247 9.25 1.41 1.27
C SER A 247 7.76 1.12 1.08
N ALA A 248 7.43 -0.13 0.78
CA ALA A 248 6.05 -0.63 0.88
C ALA A 248 5.77 -0.93 2.35
N ALA A 249 4.65 -0.45 2.89
CA ALA A 249 4.28 -0.78 4.26
C ALA A 249 3.92 -2.26 4.37
N ALA A 250 4.39 -2.93 5.43
CA ALA A 250 3.96 -4.28 5.75
C ALA A 250 2.50 -4.23 6.26
N VAL A 251 1.65 -5.10 5.72
CA VAL A 251 0.23 -5.14 6.08
C VAL A 251 0.01 -6.21 7.15
N SER A 252 -0.22 -5.80 8.40
CA SER A 252 -0.68 -6.72 9.45
C SER A 252 -2.21 -6.73 9.54
N SER A 253 -2.82 -7.49 8.64
CA SER A 253 -4.25 -7.80 8.74
C SER A 253 -4.47 -9.00 9.67
N SER A 254 -5.28 -8.85 10.72
CA SER A 254 -5.79 -9.98 11.49
C SER A 254 -6.72 -10.86 10.63
N PRO A 255 -6.59 -12.20 10.69
CA PRO A 255 -7.33 -13.11 9.82
C PRO A 255 -8.76 -13.31 10.34
N SER A 256 -9.70 -12.49 9.89
CA SER A 256 -11.13 -12.70 10.18
C SER A 256 -11.87 -13.19 8.94
N PRO A 257 -12.25 -14.49 8.86
CA PRO A 257 -13.09 -14.97 7.78
C PRO A 257 -14.54 -14.45 7.94
N ILE A 258 -15.05 -13.78 6.91
CA ILE A 258 -16.43 -13.24 6.85
C ILE A 258 -17.44 -14.40 6.68
N THR A 259 -17.61 -15.25 7.69
CA THR A 259 -18.42 -16.48 7.56
C THR A 259 -19.78 -16.41 8.28
N LYS A 260 -20.73 -17.08 7.63
CA LYS A 260 -22.19 -17.15 7.83
C LYS A 260 -22.66 -17.49 9.25
N ALA A 261 -23.73 -16.84 9.66
CA ALA A 261 -24.73 -17.42 10.56
C ALA A 261 -25.77 -18.17 9.70
N THR A 262 -25.74 -19.50 9.74
CA THR A 262 -26.87 -20.34 9.30
C THR A 262 -27.86 -20.40 10.46
N ARG A 263 -29.05 -19.85 10.25
CA ARG A 263 -30.18 -19.98 11.15
C ARG A 263 -30.76 -21.39 10.94
N LEU A 264 -30.49 -22.32 11.85
CA LEU A 264 -31.33 -23.50 12.02
C LEU A 264 -32.63 -23.01 12.67
N LEU A 265 -33.72 -23.10 11.92
CA LEU A 265 -35.07 -23.09 12.47
C LEU A 265 -35.47 -24.55 12.65
N SER A 266 -35.70 -24.90 13.91
CA SER A 266 -36.78 -25.74 14.42
C SER A 266 -37.02 -27.12 13.76
N ALA A 267 -36.62 -28.16 14.48
CA ALA A 267 -37.57 -29.06 15.15
C ALA A 267 -37.00 -29.43 16.51
#